data_AF-A0A929ZHA2-F1
#
_entry.id   AF-A0A929ZHA2-F1
#
_cell.length_a   1.000
_cell.length_b   1.000
_cell.length_c   1.000
_cell.angle_alpha   90.00
_cell.angle_beta   90.00
_cell.angle_gamma   90.00
#
_symmetry.space_group_name_H-M   'P 1'
#
loop_
_entity.id
_entity.type
_entity.pdbx_description
1 polymer ?
#
loop_
_entity_poly.entity_id
_entity_poly.type
_entity_poly.pdbx_seq_one_letter_code
_entity_poly.pdbx_strand_id
1 'polypeptide(L)'
;MTQTVNDDSTGRSSSTAVLIATSLTLFSMFFGAGNLIFPPIMGASAGTNFAPAMIGFLIGGVALPVVSIITIALSGTDMRDLVNRAGKSFGLVFSVLVYLSIGAFYALPRTGAVSFSTAIAPIIGTKSLVASVIFSFIFFGIAFYLCWNPGTIIDSLGKILTPILLGLLVL
;
A
#
# COMPACT_ATOMS: atom_id res chain seq x y z
N MET A 1 -24.01 30.66 38.49
CA MET A 1 -25.03 29.96 37.68
C MET A 1 -24.33 29.43 36.43
N THR A 2 -23.56 28.33 36.53
CA THR A 2 -23.96 26.94 36.22
C THR A 2 -24.57 26.75 34.83
N GLN A 3 -23.80 26.11 33.94
CA GLN A 3 -24.10 24.93 33.11
C GLN A 3 -22.82 24.68 32.28
N THR A 4 -21.82 23.89 32.70
CA THR A 4 -21.72 22.41 32.65
C THR A 4 -22.36 21.78 31.41
N VAL A 5 -21.68 21.86 30.26
CA VAL A 5 -21.77 20.78 29.26
C VAL A 5 -20.63 19.82 29.57
N ASN A 6 -20.92 18.93 30.51
CA ASN A 6 -20.27 17.63 30.56
C ASN A 6 -21.03 16.79 29.54
N ASP A 7 -20.39 16.42 28.44
CA ASP A 7 -20.79 15.25 27.69
C ASP A 7 -19.56 14.35 27.62
N ASP A 8 -19.53 13.45 28.61
CA ASP A 8 -18.72 12.26 28.64
C ASP A 8 -18.96 11.43 27.36
N SER A 9 -17.95 10.62 27.00
CA SER A 9 -18.06 9.39 26.19
C SER A 9 -17.63 9.34 24.72
N THR A 10 -16.69 10.17 24.25
CA THR A 10 -15.80 9.67 23.18
C THR A 10 -14.74 8.79 23.80
N GLY A 11 -15.09 7.51 23.93
CA GLY A 11 -14.32 6.47 24.56
C GLY A 11 -12.83 6.61 24.28
N ARG A 12 -12.05 6.50 25.35
CA ARG A 12 -10.64 6.20 25.34
C ARG A 12 -10.48 4.89 24.57
N SER A 13 -10.51 4.93 23.25
CA SER A 13 -10.09 3.82 22.40
C SER A 13 -8.71 3.50 22.91
N SER A 14 -8.61 2.35 23.59
CA SER A 14 -7.43 1.94 24.34
C SER A 14 -6.21 2.29 23.51
N SER A 15 -5.23 3.04 24.02
CA SER A 15 -4.04 3.42 23.25
C SER A 15 -3.42 2.18 22.57
N THR A 16 -3.56 1.01 23.21
CA THR A 16 -3.23 -0.31 22.67
C THR A 16 -4.06 -0.69 21.44
N ALA A 17 -5.38 -0.48 21.43
CA ALA A 17 -6.25 -0.76 20.28
C ALA A 17 -5.91 0.11 19.06
N VAL A 18 -5.58 1.40 19.28
CA VAL A 18 -5.13 2.30 18.20
C VAL A 18 -3.76 1.86 17.67
N LEU A 19 -2.83 1.49 18.55
CA LEU A 19 -1.52 0.96 18.16
C LEU A 19 -1.66 -0.35 17.37
N ILE A 20 -2.54 -1.26 17.80
CA ILE A 20 -2.82 -2.52 17.10
C ILE A 20 -3.43 -2.22 15.72
N ALA A 21 -4.46 -1.38 15.63
CA ALA A 21 -5.10 -1.04 14.37
C ALA A 21 -4.13 -0.36 13.38
N THR A 22 -3.29 0.56 13.87
CA THR A 22 -2.27 1.23 13.07
C THR A 22 -1.19 0.24 12.60
N SER A 23 -0.73 -0.65 13.49
CA SER A 23 0.26 -1.68 13.16
C SER A 23 -0.28 -2.67 12.13
N LEU A 24 -1.54 -3.09 12.25
CA LEU A 24 -2.20 -3.96 11.28
C LEU A 24 -2.38 -3.28 9.92
N THR A 25 -2.74 -1.98 9.92
CA THR A 25 -2.89 -1.22 8.68
C THR A 25 -1.55 -1.03 7.98
N LEU A 26 -0.49 -0.68 8.72
CA LEU A 26 0.86 -0.59 8.19
C LEU A 26 1.33 -1.96 7.69
N PHE A 27 1.12 -3.03 8.46
CA PHE A 27 1.44 -4.39 8.01
C PHE A 27 0.73 -4.71 6.69
N SER A 28 -0.58 -4.50 6.59
CA SER A 28 -1.36 -4.74 5.38
C SER A 28 -0.84 -3.94 4.18
N MET A 29 -0.45 -2.68 4.39
CA MET A 29 0.09 -1.81 3.35
C MET A 29 1.47 -2.28 2.84
N PHE A 30 2.35 -2.76 3.73
CA PHE A 30 3.68 -3.26 3.36
C PHE A 30 3.70 -4.72 2.94
N PHE A 31 2.86 -5.57 3.51
CA PHE A 31 2.75 -6.99 3.19
C PHE A 31 1.82 -7.24 2.00
N GLY A 32 1.26 -6.19 1.40
CA GLY A 32 0.35 -6.26 0.26
C GLY A 32 0.96 -6.92 -0.98
N ALA A 33 0.19 -6.91 -2.07
CA ALA A 33 0.45 -7.67 -3.30
C ALA A 33 1.91 -7.60 -3.81
N GLY A 34 2.60 -6.46 -3.65
CA GLY A 34 4.00 -6.36 -4.06
C GLY A 34 4.95 -7.26 -3.26
N ASN A 35 4.97 -7.13 -1.94
CA ASN A 35 5.86 -7.93 -1.11
C ASN A 35 5.41 -9.39 -0.96
N LEU A 36 4.19 -9.71 -1.40
CA LEU A 36 3.70 -11.09 -1.48
C LEU A 36 4.08 -11.77 -2.82
N ILE A 37 4.04 -11.04 -3.93
CA ILE A 37 4.24 -11.60 -5.29
C ILE A 37 5.72 -11.58 -5.69
N PHE A 38 6.48 -10.55 -5.32
CA PHE A 38 7.86 -10.41 -5.80
C PHE A 38 8.88 -11.38 -5.19
N PRO A 39 8.85 -11.72 -3.90
CA PRO A 39 9.85 -12.63 -3.34
C PRO A 39 9.81 -14.04 -3.95
N PRO A 40 8.64 -14.68 -4.17
CA PRO A 40 8.60 -15.97 -4.85
C PRO A 40 9.10 -15.89 -6.30
N ILE A 41 8.71 -14.85 -7.04
CA ILE A 41 9.14 -14.66 -8.44
C ILE A 41 10.64 -14.39 -8.52
N MET A 42 11.16 -13.53 -7.64
CA MET A 42 12.58 -13.18 -7.58
C MET A 42 13.41 -14.37 -7.11
N GLY A 43 12.93 -15.12 -6.11
CA GLY A 43 13.57 -16.36 -5.64
C GLY A 43 13.61 -17.43 -6.73
N ALA A 44 12.51 -17.63 -7.46
CA ALA A 44 12.47 -18.55 -8.60
C ALA A 44 13.42 -18.11 -9.74
N SER A 45 13.54 -16.80 -9.97
CA SER A 45 14.40 -16.24 -11.03
C SER A 45 15.87 -16.11 -10.61
N ALA A 46 16.18 -16.15 -9.30
CA ALA A 46 17.53 -15.93 -8.77
C ALA A 46 18.47 -17.13 -8.98
N GLY A 47 17.93 -18.33 -9.23
CA GLY A 47 18.72 -19.54 -9.44
C GLY A 47 19.68 -19.80 -8.28
N THR A 48 20.99 -19.79 -8.55
CA THR A 48 22.04 -20.00 -7.53
C THR A 48 22.29 -18.77 -6.65
N ASN A 49 21.86 -17.57 -7.08
CA ASN A 49 22.08 -16.29 -6.40
C ASN A 49 20.91 -15.87 -5.50
N PHE A 50 20.23 -16.84 -4.88
CA PHE A 50 19.08 -16.58 -4.01
C PHE A 50 19.39 -15.61 -2.86
N ALA A 51 20.48 -15.86 -2.13
CA ALA A 51 20.86 -15.05 -0.97
C ALA A 51 21.10 -13.57 -1.32
N PRO A 52 21.94 -13.21 -2.31
CA PRO A 52 22.12 -11.80 -2.67
C PRO A 52 20.84 -11.15 -3.26
N ALA A 53 20.01 -11.90 -4.00
CA ALA A 53 18.74 -11.39 -4.50
C ALA A 53 17.77 -11.04 -3.36
N MET A 54 17.65 -11.91 -2.36
CA MET A 54 16.79 -11.68 -1.20
C MET A 54 17.30 -10.53 -0.31
N ILE A 55 18.61 -10.40 -0.13
CA ILE A 55 19.19 -9.26 0.60
C ILE A 55 18.86 -7.95 -0.11
N GLY A 56 19.03 -7.89 -1.43
CA GLY A 56 18.66 -6.72 -2.24
C GLY A 56 17.18 -6.38 -2.11
N PHE A 57 16.31 -7.39 -2.15
CA PHE A 57 14.87 -7.20 -1.92
C PHE A 57 14.56 -6.68 -0.51
N LEU A 58 15.18 -7.23 0.53
CA LEU A 58 14.94 -6.79 1.92
C LEU A 58 15.38 -5.34 2.13
N ILE A 59 16.52 -4.95 1.59
CA ILE A 59 17.02 -3.57 1.70
C ILE A 59 16.09 -2.61 0.94
N GLY A 60 15.79 -2.90 -0.33
CA GLY A 60 15.01 -2.00 -1.18
C GLY A 60 13.51 -1.99 -0.87
N GLY A 61 12.92 -3.18 -0.69
CA GLY A 61 11.47 -3.38 -0.56
C GLY A 61 10.93 -3.27 0.86
N VAL A 62 11.78 -3.40 1.89
CA VAL A 62 11.35 -3.39 3.29
C VAL A 62 12.09 -2.34 4.13
N ALA A 63 13.43 -2.32 4.10
CA ALA A 63 14.19 -1.42 4.96
C ALA A 63 13.98 0.06 4.60
N LEU A 64 14.08 0.43 3.32
CA LEU A 64 13.89 1.82 2.88
C LEU A 64 12.50 2.40 3.22
N PRO A 65 11.38 1.68 2.96
CA PRO A 65 10.07 2.20 3.36
C PRO A 65 9.89 2.31 4.87
N VAL A 66 10.43 1.36 5.65
CA VAL A 66 10.38 1.42 7.13
C VAL A 66 11.14 2.66 7.64
N VAL A 67 12.35 2.91 7.13
CA VAL A 67 13.14 4.11 7.47
C VAL A 67 12.38 5.39 7.09
N SER A 68 11.68 5.38 5.94
CA SER A 68 10.87 6.51 5.49
C SER A 68 9.74 6.83 6.46
N ILE A 69 9.00 5.81 6.92
CA ILE A 69 7.93 5.99 7.91
C ILE A 69 8.47 6.50 9.24
N ILE A 70 9.56 5.90 9.74
CA ILE A 70 10.17 6.34 10.99
C ILE A 70 10.58 7.81 10.89
N THR A 71 11.15 8.22 9.76
CA THR A 71 11.56 9.61 9.52
C THR A 71 10.36 10.56 9.54
N ILE A 72 9.24 10.19 8.88
CA ILE A 72 8.02 11.01 8.88
C ILE A 72 7.39 11.07 10.28
N ALA A 73 7.33 9.92 10.97
CA ALA A 73 6.79 9.83 12.33
C ALA A 73 7.60 10.67 13.34
N LEU A 74 8.93 10.69 13.21
CA LEU A 74 9.81 11.52 14.05
C LEU A 74 9.79 13.00 13.66
N SER A 75 9.57 13.33 12.38
CA SER A 75 9.49 14.72 11.92
C SER A 75 8.21 15.42 12.37
N GLY A 76 7.15 14.66 12.68
CA GLY A 76 5.87 15.17 13.20
C GLY A 76 5.16 16.18 12.27
N THR A 77 5.62 16.27 11.03
CA THR A 77 5.23 17.26 10.03
C THR A 77 4.72 16.53 8.80
N ASP A 78 3.74 17.11 8.12
CA ASP A 78 3.21 16.53 6.89
C ASP A 78 4.32 16.36 5.86
N MET A 79 4.22 15.32 5.02
CA MET A 79 5.19 15.03 3.96
C MET A 79 5.52 16.27 3.12
N ARG A 80 4.53 17.12 2.87
CA ARG A 80 4.70 18.36 2.11
C ARG A 80 5.51 19.42 2.86
N ASP A 81 5.39 19.50 4.19
CA ASP A 81 6.18 20.41 5.02
C ASP A 81 7.63 19.95 5.14
N LEU A 82 7.86 18.63 5.17
CA LEU A 82 9.19 18.05 5.13
C LEU A 82 9.92 18.39 3.82
N VAL A 83 9.23 18.32 2.69
CA VAL A 83 9.82 18.65 1.37
C VAL A 83 9.93 20.16 1.16
N ASN A 84 9.00 20.96 1.70
CA ASN A 84 9.08 22.43 1.66
C ASN A 84 10.31 22.99 2.38
N ARG A 85 10.90 22.23 3.31
CA ARG A 85 12.18 22.59 3.96
C ARG A 85 13.34 22.69 2.97
N ALA A 86 13.25 22.04 1.81
CA ALA A 86 14.20 22.16 0.70
C ALA A 86 13.86 23.31 -0.29
N GLY A 87 12.74 24.00 -0.10
CA GLY A 87 12.27 25.13 -0.91
C GLY A 87 10.83 24.98 -1.40
N LYS A 88 10.05 26.06 -1.43
CA LYS A 88 8.62 26.06 -1.79
C LYS A 88 8.34 25.55 -3.23
N SER A 89 9.21 25.90 -4.19
CA SER A 89 9.09 25.45 -5.57
C SER A 89 9.40 23.95 -5.70
N PHE A 90 10.45 23.50 -5.01
CA PHE A 90 10.84 22.09 -4.98
C PHE A 90 9.76 21.22 -4.32
N GLY A 91 9.20 21.67 -3.19
CA GLY A 91 8.09 21.01 -2.50
C GLY A 91 6.89 20.75 -3.40
N LEU A 92 6.44 21.78 -4.12
CA LEU A 92 5.27 21.65 -4.99
C LEU A 92 5.53 20.70 -6.17
N VAL A 93 6.63 20.89 -6.90
CA VAL A 93 6.97 20.06 -8.07
C VAL A 93 7.17 18.60 -7.67
N PHE A 94 7.92 18.35 -6.59
CA PHE A 94 8.17 17.00 -6.10
C PHE A 94 6.88 16.31 -5.66
N SER A 95 6.03 16.98 -4.88
CA SER A 95 4.74 16.39 -4.46
C SER A 95 3.83 16.07 -5.66
N VAL A 96 3.76 16.94 -6.67
CA VAL A 96 2.99 16.67 -7.89
C VAL A 96 3.54 15.45 -8.63
N LEU A 97 4.86 15.36 -8.82
CA LEU A 97 5.49 14.22 -9.48
C LEU A 97 5.25 12.91 -8.73
N VAL A 98 5.34 12.92 -7.39
CA VAL A 98 5.08 11.74 -6.55
C VAL A 98 3.62 11.32 -6.70
N TYR A 99 2.66 12.23 -6.58
CA TYR A 99 1.24 11.92 -6.71
C TYR A 99 0.89 11.39 -8.11
N LEU A 100 1.48 11.98 -9.15
CA LEU A 100 1.26 11.54 -10.52
C LEU A 100 1.88 10.16 -10.80
N SER A 101 3.04 9.88 -10.20
CA SER A 101 3.70 8.58 -10.28
C SER A 101 2.91 7.49 -9.55
N ILE A 102 2.42 7.76 -8.34
CA ILE A 102 1.59 6.82 -7.58
C ILE A 102 0.26 6.58 -8.30
N GLY A 103 -0.38 7.64 -8.78
CA GLY A 103 -1.66 7.56 -9.46
C GLY A 103 -1.51 7.16 -10.93
N ALA A 104 -1.55 8.15 -11.82
CA ALA A 104 -1.84 7.97 -13.23
C ALA A 104 -0.73 7.27 -14.02
N PHE A 105 0.55 7.52 -13.70
CA PHE A 105 1.65 7.18 -14.61
C PHE A 105 2.34 5.85 -14.33
N TYR A 106 2.41 5.40 -13.07
CA TYR A 106 3.20 4.21 -12.76
C TYR A 106 2.45 3.20 -11.89
N ALA A 107 2.08 3.55 -10.66
CA ALA A 107 1.65 2.51 -9.73
C ALA A 107 0.29 1.90 -10.10
N LEU A 108 -0.70 2.71 -10.51
CA LEU A 108 -2.00 2.16 -10.94
C LEU A 108 -1.86 1.28 -12.20
N PRO A 109 -1.32 1.75 -13.35
CA PRO A 109 -1.22 0.90 -14.53
C PRO A 109 -0.44 -0.40 -14.29
N ARG A 110 0.63 -0.30 -13.48
CA ARG A 110 1.49 -1.44 -13.16
C ARG A 110 0.77 -2.49 -12.31
N THR A 111 -0.03 -2.10 -11.31
CA THR A 111 -0.76 -3.09 -10.50
C THR A 111 -1.79 -3.84 -11.35
N GLY A 112 -2.52 -3.15 -12.22
CA GLY A 112 -3.44 -3.79 -13.16
C GLY A 112 -2.75 -4.79 -14.09
N ALA A 113 -1.61 -4.41 -14.66
CA ALA A 113 -0.82 -5.28 -15.55
C ALA A 113 -0.27 -6.52 -14.82
N VAL A 114 0.27 -6.35 -13.61
CA VAL A 114 0.81 -7.46 -12.81
C VAL A 114 -0.32 -8.39 -12.33
N SER A 115 -1.46 -7.84 -11.90
CA SER A 115 -2.64 -8.64 -11.55
C SER A 115 -3.14 -9.48 -12.73
N PHE A 116 -3.14 -8.93 -13.94
CA PHE A 116 -3.48 -9.70 -15.15
C PHE A 116 -2.46 -10.82 -15.40
N SER A 117 -1.16 -10.53 -15.37
CA SER A 117 -0.12 -11.51 -15.69
C SER A 117 0.00 -12.63 -14.66
N THR A 118 -0.27 -12.33 -13.39
CA THR A 118 -0.07 -13.30 -12.29
C THR A 118 -1.36 -14.07 -11.97
N ALA A 119 -2.55 -13.45 -12.08
CA ALA A 119 -3.81 -14.11 -11.73
C ALA A 119 -4.57 -14.70 -12.93
N ILE A 120 -4.50 -14.05 -14.10
CA ILE A 120 -5.42 -14.36 -15.23
C ILE A 120 -4.71 -15.00 -16.41
N ALA A 121 -3.50 -14.54 -16.74
CA ALA A 121 -2.69 -15.15 -17.79
C ALA A 121 -2.48 -16.67 -17.61
N PRO A 122 -2.23 -17.21 -16.39
CA PRO A 122 -2.13 -18.67 -16.22
C PRO A 122 -3.46 -19.42 -16.39
N ILE A 123 -4.61 -18.75 -16.26
CA ILE A 123 -5.95 -19.38 -16.35
C ILE A 123 -6.46 -19.38 -17.80
N ILE A 124 -6.21 -18.30 -18.55
CA ILE A 124 -6.80 -18.07 -19.88
C ILE A 124 -5.89 -18.50 -21.05
N GLY A 125 -4.61 -18.80 -20.79
CA GLY A 125 -3.70 -19.39 -21.78
C GLY A 125 -3.42 -18.54 -23.03
N THR A 126 -3.98 -17.33 -23.12
CA THR A 126 -3.88 -16.44 -24.29
C THR A 126 -3.46 -15.04 -23.87
N LYS A 127 -2.36 -14.56 -24.47
CA LYS A 127 -1.82 -13.20 -24.29
C LYS A 127 -2.46 -12.22 -25.29
N SER A 128 -3.79 -12.14 -25.31
CA SER A 128 -4.46 -11.17 -26.19
C SER A 128 -4.51 -9.80 -25.51
N LEU A 129 -4.02 -8.76 -26.21
CA LEU A 129 -4.11 -7.36 -25.77
C LEU A 129 -5.55 -6.96 -25.40
N VAL A 130 -6.54 -7.52 -26.11
CA VAL A 130 -7.97 -7.28 -25.86
C VAL A 130 -8.39 -7.79 -24.49
N ALA A 131 -7.89 -8.96 -24.06
CA ALA A 131 -8.19 -9.53 -22.76
C ALA A 131 -7.58 -8.70 -21.61
N SER A 132 -6.36 -8.17 -21.79
CA SER A 132 -5.73 -7.28 -20.81
C SER A 132 -6.48 -5.97 -20.66
N VAL A 133 -6.93 -5.36 -21.77
CA VAL A 133 -7.69 -4.10 -21.74
C VAL A 133 -9.04 -4.28 -21.05
N ILE A 134 -9.77 -5.35 -21.38
CA ILE A 134 -11.06 -5.66 -20.74
C ILE A 134 -10.87 -5.91 -19.24
N PHE A 135 -9.85 -6.70 -18.85
CA PHE A 135 -9.56 -6.92 -17.45
C PHE A 135 -9.20 -5.63 -16.71
N SER A 136 -8.31 -4.81 -17.26
CA SER A 136 -7.96 -3.52 -16.65
C SER A 136 -9.19 -2.63 -16.49
N PHE A 137 -10.08 -2.58 -17.47
CA PHE A 137 -11.30 -1.79 -17.38
C PHE A 137 -12.23 -2.25 -16.25
N ILE A 138 -12.41 -3.58 -16.11
CA ILE A 138 -13.21 -4.16 -15.01
C ILE A 138 -12.52 -3.93 -13.67
N PHE A 139 -11.21 -4.19 -13.59
CA PHE A 139 -10.41 -4.05 -12.37
C PHE A 139 -10.41 -2.61 -11.85
N PHE A 140 -10.14 -1.63 -12.72
CA PHE A 140 -10.20 -0.22 -12.34
C PHE A 140 -11.62 0.26 -12.09
N GLY A 141 -12.63 -0.27 -12.80
CA GLY A 141 -14.03 0.02 -12.52
C GLY A 141 -14.46 -0.41 -11.11
N ILE A 142 -14.08 -1.62 -10.70
CA ILE A 142 -14.32 -2.12 -9.33
C ILE A 142 -13.52 -1.30 -8.32
N ALA A 143 -12.24 -1.04 -8.60
CA ALA A 143 -11.40 -0.22 -7.72
C ALA A 143 -12.00 1.18 -7.52
N PHE A 144 -12.49 1.80 -8.59
CA PHE A 144 -13.15 3.09 -8.56
C PHE A 144 -14.44 3.05 -7.73
N TYR A 145 -15.27 2.02 -7.92
CA TYR A 145 -16.48 1.82 -7.13
C TYR A 145 -16.16 1.66 -5.63
N LEU A 146 -15.12 0.89 -5.30
CA LEU A 146 -14.67 0.73 -3.92
C LEU A 146 -14.23 2.07 -3.33
N CYS A 147 -13.44 2.84 -4.08
CA CYS A 147 -12.93 4.17 -3.70
C CYS A 147 -14.02 5.23 -3.47
N TRP A 148 -15.23 5.03 -3.97
CA TRP A 148 -16.34 5.98 -3.82
C TRP A 148 -16.76 6.19 -2.35
N ASN A 149 -16.51 5.20 -1.47
CA ASN A 149 -16.79 5.29 -0.03
C ASN A 149 -15.51 5.18 0.82
N PRO A 150 -14.70 6.26 0.93
CA PRO A 150 -13.35 6.21 1.52
C PRO A 150 -13.32 5.83 3.00
N GLY A 151 -14.35 6.21 3.77
CA GLY A 151 -14.41 5.93 5.20
C GLY A 151 -14.45 4.44 5.53
N THR A 152 -15.10 3.63 4.68
CA THR A 152 -15.23 2.19 4.91
C THR A 152 -14.00 1.43 4.41
N ILE A 153 -13.21 1.98 3.48
CA ILE A 153 -12.08 1.28 2.86
C ILE A 153 -10.91 1.13 3.82
N ILE A 154 -10.55 2.17 4.57
CA ILE A 154 -9.38 2.11 5.47
C ILE A 154 -9.63 1.08 6.58
N ASP A 155 -10.83 1.11 7.18
CA ASP A 155 -11.24 0.14 8.19
C ASP A 155 -11.42 -1.27 7.61
N SER A 156 -11.95 -1.40 6.40
CA SER A 156 -12.11 -2.70 5.74
C SER A 156 -10.78 -3.29 5.27
N LEU A 157 -9.82 -2.48 4.81
CA LEU A 157 -8.50 -2.96 4.39
C LEU A 157 -7.75 -3.57 5.57
N GLY A 158 -7.71 -2.89 6.72
CA GLY A 158 -7.06 -3.42 7.93
C GLY A 158 -7.76 -4.68 8.47
N LYS A 159 -9.09 -4.70 8.45
CA LYS A 159 -9.90 -5.81 9.03
C LYS A 159 -10.02 -7.02 8.12
N ILE A 160 -10.07 -6.84 6.80
CA ILE A 160 -10.27 -7.92 5.82
C ILE A 160 -8.94 -8.41 5.23
N LEU A 161 -8.01 -7.49 4.90
CA LEU A 161 -6.82 -7.86 4.15
C LEU A 161 -5.78 -8.51 5.06
N THR A 162 -5.65 -8.02 6.30
CA THR A 162 -4.73 -8.60 7.29
C THR A 162 -5.00 -10.08 7.59
N PRO A 163 -6.23 -10.54 7.92
CA PRO A 163 -6.45 -11.97 8.17
C PRO A 163 -6.25 -12.83 6.92
N ILE A 164 -6.56 -12.31 5.73
CA ILE A 164 -6.30 -13.02 4.47
C ILE A 164 -4.79 -13.15 4.24
N LEU A 165 -4.02 -12.08 4.45
CA LEU A 165 -2.56 -12.06 4.31
C LEU A 165 -1.88 -13.00 5.32
N LEU A 166 -2.34 -13.00 6.59
CA LEU A 166 -1.86 -13.96 7.59
C LEU A 166 -2.19 -15.40 7.21
N GLY A 167 -3.42 -15.66 6.75
CA GLY A 167 -3.84 -16.99 6.30
C GLY A 167 -2.97 -17.50 5.15
N LEU A 168 -2.65 -16.64 4.18
CA LEU A 168 -1.80 -16.99 3.05
C LEU A 168 -0.34 -17.21 3.47
N LEU A 169 0.17 -16.50 4.47
CA LEU A 169 1.53 -16.71 4.98
C LEU A 169 1.69 -18.04 5.75
N VAL A 170 0.62 -18.50 6.40
CA VAL A 170 0.61 -19.77 7.14
C VAL A 170 0.42 -20.97 6.20
N LEU A 171 -0.26 -20.78 5.06
CA LEU A 171 -0.49 -21.78 4.03
C LEU A 171 0.77 -22.06 3.20
#